data_AF-A0A971F2M2-F1
#
_entry.id   AF-A0A971F2M2-F1
#
_cell.length_a   1.000
_cell.length_b   1.000
_cell.length_c   1.000
_cell.angle_alpha   90.00
_cell.angle_beta   90.00
_cell.angle_gamma   90.00
#
_symmetry.space_group_name_H-M   'P 1'
#
loop_
_entity.id
_entity.type
_entity.pdbx_description
1 polymer ?
#
loop_
_entity_poly.entity_id
_entity_poly.type
_entity_poly.pdbx_seq_one_letter_code
_entity_poly.pdbx_strand_id
1 'polypeptide(L)'
;MKRKQVFIIGIAIIIVAVLSLLVTTSLSEGEAHIYPDYSMIDIRSILLKTQLAKEDYKTLFLQTGLGEVAIEEIRRKHPNAIEHILSFQANFFREIDFVCEKTSLISMEESLVDENNNETAGTQLAPLHNGDILITKASHIYGWRNGHSAIVVDAANGKTLESVL
;
A
#
# COMPACT_ATOMS: atom_id res chain seq x y z
N MET A 1 31.62 27.85 -28.65
CA MET A 1 30.59 27.02 -29.32
C MET A 1 29.77 27.89 -30.26
N LYS A 2 29.46 27.42 -31.48
CA LYS A 2 28.58 28.14 -32.40
C LYS A 2 27.15 28.14 -31.82
N ARG A 3 26.37 29.21 -32.02
CA ARG A 3 24.96 29.34 -31.53
C ARG A 3 24.09 28.11 -31.88
N LYS A 4 24.33 27.49 -33.05
CA LYS A 4 23.70 26.23 -33.47
C LYS A 4 24.05 25.03 -32.57
N GLN A 5 25.29 24.92 -32.11
CA GLN A 5 25.72 23.84 -31.22
C GLN A 5 25.09 23.97 -29.83
N VAL A 6 25.00 25.19 -29.29
CA VAL A 6 24.30 25.46 -28.01
C VAL A 6 22.83 25.04 -28.12
N PHE A 7 22.17 25.40 -29.22
CA PHE A 7 20.77 25.06 -29.44
C PHE A 7 20.55 23.55 -29.57
N ILE A 8 21.40 22.84 -30.31
CA ILE A 8 21.32 21.38 -30.45
C ILE A 8 21.52 20.69 -29.09
N ILE A 9 22.51 21.14 -28.29
CA ILE A 9 22.76 20.60 -26.96
C ILE A 9 21.55 20.84 -26.05
N GLY A 10 20.96 22.03 -26.09
CA GLY A 10 19.75 22.34 -25.33
C GLY A 10 18.59 21.41 -25.67
N ILE A 11 18.33 21.17 -26.96
CA ILE A 11 17.29 20.22 -27.39
C ILE A 11 17.61 18.79 -26.92
N ALA A 12 18.86 18.35 -27.07
CA ALA A 12 19.27 17.02 -26.63
C ALA A 12 19.03 16.81 -25.13
N ILE A 13 19.35 17.82 -24.29
CA ILE A 13 19.10 17.78 -22.85
C ILE A 13 17.60 17.66 -22.55
N ILE A 14 16.75 18.44 -23.24
CA ILE A 14 15.30 18.37 -23.07
C ILE A 14 14.77 16.99 -23.46
N ILE A 15 15.22 16.43 -24.58
CA ILE A 15 14.81 15.09 -25.02
C ILE A 15 15.21 14.04 -23.99
N VAL A 16 16.45 14.09 -23.49
CA VAL A 16 16.92 13.15 -22.45
C VAL A 16 16.10 13.30 -21.18
N ALA A 17 15.79 14.53 -20.75
CA ALA A 17 14.95 14.78 -19.57
C ALA A 17 13.54 14.19 -19.74
N VAL A 18 12.89 14.42 -20.89
CA VAL A 18 11.57 13.86 -21.18
C VAL A 18 11.59 12.34 -21.21
N LEU A 19 12.58 11.74 -21.87
CA LEU A 19 12.73 10.28 -21.89
C LEU A 19 12.95 9.72 -20.48
N SER A 20 13.74 10.40 -19.64
CA SER A 20 13.94 10.00 -18.25
C SER A 20 12.62 10.00 -17.47
N LEU A 21 11.79 11.03 -17.60
CA LEU A 21 10.50 11.12 -16.91
C LEU A 21 9.52 10.02 -17.36
N LEU A 22 9.53 9.66 -18.64
CA LEU A 22 8.69 8.58 -19.17
C LEU A 22 9.13 7.22 -18.64
N VAL A 23 10.44 6.95 -18.61
CA VAL A 23 10.99 5.71 -18.07
C VAL A 23 10.69 5.59 -16.58
N THR A 24 10.90 6.65 -15.80
CA THR A 24 10.63 6.62 -14.35
C THR A 24 9.14 6.43 -14.05
N THR A 25 8.25 7.00 -14.86
CA THR A 25 6.79 6.74 -14.75
C THR A 25 6.49 5.26 -14.90
N SER A 26 6.96 4.63 -15.98
CA SER A 26 6.70 3.21 -16.25
C SER A 26 7.29 2.29 -15.17
N LEU A 27 8.47 2.63 -14.62
CA LEU A 27 9.05 1.86 -13.52
C LEU A 27 8.23 1.99 -12.22
N SER A 28 7.66 3.16 -11.94
CA SER A 28 6.89 3.39 -10.71
C SER A 28 5.50 2.75 -10.67
N GLU A 29 4.94 2.40 -11.83
CA GLU A 29 3.68 1.64 -11.92
C GLU A 29 3.83 0.25 -11.31
N GLY A 30 5.00 -0.39 -11.50
CA GLY A 30 5.32 -1.68 -10.88
C GLY A 30 5.42 -1.64 -9.35
N GLU A 31 5.56 -0.45 -8.76
CA GLU A 31 5.59 -0.26 -7.31
C GLU A 31 4.20 0.05 -6.71
N ALA A 32 3.13 0.00 -7.50
CA ALA A 32 1.77 0.21 -7.00
C ALA A 32 1.42 -0.80 -5.90
N HIS A 33 1.85 -2.05 -6.06
CA HIS A 33 1.71 -3.11 -5.06
C HIS A 33 3.04 -3.81 -4.79
N ILE A 34 3.31 -4.08 -3.52
CA ILE A 34 4.53 -4.77 -3.10
C ILE A 34 4.10 -6.08 -2.45
N TYR A 35 4.38 -7.18 -3.13
CA TYR A 35 4.20 -8.51 -2.59
C TYR A 35 5.38 -8.88 -1.68
N PRO A 36 5.13 -9.64 -0.60
CA PRO A 36 6.20 -10.31 0.12
C PRO A 36 7.01 -11.20 -0.82
N ASP A 37 8.34 -11.12 -0.75
CA ASP A 37 9.27 -11.94 -1.54
C ASP A 37 9.57 -13.31 -0.91
N TYR A 38 8.82 -13.66 0.14
CA TYR A 38 8.90 -14.93 0.87
C TYR A 38 7.57 -15.68 0.83
N SER A 39 7.61 -16.99 1.08
CA SER A 39 6.40 -17.82 1.04
C SER A 39 5.51 -17.63 2.28
N MET A 40 4.20 -17.76 2.06
CA MET A 40 3.21 -17.89 3.11
C MET A 40 3.43 -19.20 3.89
N ILE A 41 3.37 -19.15 5.22
CA ILE A 41 3.50 -20.34 6.10
C ILE A 41 2.23 -20.54 6.93
N ASP A 42 2.00 -21.76 7.43
CA ASP A 42 0.88 -22.01 8.36
C ASP A 42 1.17 -21.44 9.75
N ILE A 43 0.42 -20.39 10.12
CA ILE A 43 0.52 -19.71 11.42
C ILE A 43 -0.47 -20.23 12.47
N ARG A 44 -1.34 -21.22 12.15
CA ARG A 44 -2.36 -21.74 13.09
C ARG A 44 -1.74 -22.23 14.39
N SER A 45 -0.61 -22.93 14.30
CA SER A 45 0.11 -23.45 15.47
C SER A 45 0.61 -22.34 16.41
N ILE A 46 0.96 -21.17 15.85
CA ILE A 46 1.35 -19.98 16.62
C ILE A 46 0.12 -19.36 17.29
N LEU A 47 -0.96 -19.19 16.53
CA LEU A 47 -2.20 -18.54 17.01
C LEU A 47 -2.92 -19.32 18.12
N LEU A 48 -2.73 -20.65 18.18
CA LEU A 48 -3.30 -21.52 19.22
C LEU A 48 -2.56 -21.41 20.57
N LYS A 49 -1.39 -20.78 20.63
CA LYS A 49 -0.66 -20.61 21.88
C LYS A 49 -1.45 -19.71 22.83
N THR A 50 -1.46 -20.06 24.12
CA THR A 50 -2.08 -19.23 25.16
C THR A 50 -1.38 -17.87 25.28
N GLN A 51 -0.05 -17.86 25.22
CA GLN A 51 0.79 -16.67 25.22
C GLN A 51 1.78 -16.73 24.06
N LEU A 52 1.93 -15.62 23.36
CA LEU A 52 2.84 -15.47 22.23
C LEU A 52 4.18 -14.93 22.71
N ALA A 53 5.27 -15.50 22.20
CA ALA A 53 6.61 -14.95 22.41
C ALA A 53 6.87 -13.78 21.46
N LYS A 54 7.93 -13.02 21.71
CA LYS A 54 8.32 -11.90 20.83
C LYS A 54 8.62 -12.38 19.40
N GLU A 55 9.20 -13.56 19.27
CA GLU A 55 9.49 -14.22 17.99
C GLU A 55 8.22 -14.63 17.24
N ASP A 56 7.16 -14.97 17.98
CA ASP A 56 5.86 -15.28 17.39
C ASP A 56 5.26 -14.02 16.76
N TYR A 57 5.28 -12.87 17.45
CA TYR A 57 4.79 -11.61 16.88
C TYR A 57 5.59 -11.17 15.65
N LYS A 58 6.90 -11.40 15.62
CA LYS A 58 7.71 -11.13 14.43
C LYS A 58 7.24 -11.98 13.24
N THR A 59 7.00 -13.26 13.47
CA THR A 59 6.48 -14.17 12.43
C THR A 59 5.10 -13.73 11.97
N LEU A 60 4.21 -13.39 12.90
CA LEU A 60 2.86 -12.92 12.58
C LEU A 60 2.89 -11.61 11.78
N PHE A 61 3.73 -10.65 12.15
CA PHE A 61 3.89 -9.41 11.40
C PHE A 61 4.33 -9.66 9.96
N LEU A 62 5.31 -10.54 9.75
CA LEU A 62 5.74 -10.91 8.41
C LEU A 62 4.66 -11.68 7.64
N GLN A 63 3.75 -12.38 8.30
CA GLN A 63 2.73 -13.17 7.63
C GLN A 63 1.41 -12.42 7.42
N THR A 64 1.16 -11.33 8.14
CA THR A 64 -0.16 -10.67 8.17
C THR A 64 -0.09 -9.14 8.02
N GLY A 65 1.10 -8.54 8.16
CA GLY A 65 1.27 -7.10 8.30
C GLY A 65 0.80 -6.53 9.65
N LEU A 66 0.25 -7.35 10.55
CA LEU A 66 -0.31 -6.89 11.82
C LEU A 66 0.77 -6.79 12.89
N GLY A 67 0.84 -5.62 13.54
CA GLY A 67 1.67 -5.42 14.73
C GLY A 67 1.10 -6.13 15.96
N GLU A 68 1.94 -6.27 17.01
CA GLU A 68 1.60 -6.92 18.28
C GLU A 68 0.30 -6.38 18.89
N VAL A 69 0.11 -5.06 18.92
CA VAL A 69 -1.10 -4.41 19.47
C VAL A 69 -2.36 -4.86 18.73
N ALA A 70 -2.31 -4.92 17.39
CA ALA A 70 -3.44 -5.36 16.58
C ALA A 70 -3.76 -6.84 16.78
N ILE A 71 -2.73 -7.70 16.85
CA ILE A 71 -2.90 -9.14 17.12
C ILE A 71 -3.58 -9.38 18.47
N GLU A 72 -3.09 -8.75 19.53
CA GLU A 72 -3.66 -8.92 20.87
C GLU A 72 -5.08 -8.37 20.97
N GLU A 73 -5.34 -7.27 20.30
CA GLU A 73 -6.69 -6.73 20.23
C GLU A 73 -7.66 -7.68 19.53
N ILE A 74 -7.28 -8.23 18.37
CA ILE A 74 -8.11 -9.17 17.63
C ILE A 74 -8.37 -10.42 18.49
N ARG A 75 -7.32 -10.98 19.13
CA ARG A 75 -7.44 -12.13 20.04
C ARG A 75 -8.40 -11.89 21.20
N ARG A 76 -8.44 -10.67 21.73
CA ARG A 76 -9.30 -10.32 22.88
C ARG A 76 -10.74 -10.01 22.49
N LYS A 77 -10.96 -9.31 21.37
CA LYS A 77 -12.27 -8.76 21.00
C LYS A 77 -13.08 -9.63 20.06
N HIS A 78 -12.44 -10.49 19.25
CA HIS A 78 -13.13 -11.23 18.20
C HIS A 78 -13.36 -12.70 18.59
N PRO A 79 -14.61 -13.21 18.56
CA PRO A 79 -14.90 -14.60 18.90
C PRO A 79 -14.24 -15.60 17.93
N ASN A 80 -13.97 -15.18 16.69
CA ASN A 80 -13.27 -15.97 15.66
C ASN A 80 -11.90 -15.37 15.33
N ALA A 81 -11.14 -14.93 16.35
CA ALA A 81 -9.87 -14.24 16.17
C ALA A 81 -8.87 -14.97 15.26
N ILE A 82 -8.79 -16.30 15.34
CA ILE A 82 -7.88 -17.09 14.50
C ILE A 82 -8.23 -16.94 13.02
N GLU A 83 -9.49 -17.19 12.65
CA GLU A 83 -9.95 -17.05 11.25
C GLU A 83 -9.84 -15.61 10.76
N HIS A 84 -10.04 -14.63 11.64
CA HIS A 84 -9.86 -13.22 11.30
C HIS A 84 -8.39 -12.89 11.01
N ILE A 85 -7.44 -13.39 11.81
CA ILE A 85 -6.00 -13.19 11.53
C ILE A 85 -5.59 -13.94 10.24
N LEU A 86 -6.15 -15.12 10.00
CA LEU A 86 -5.91 -15.85 8.74
C LEU A 86 -6.45 -15.10 7.52
N SER A 87 -7.54 -14.34 7.63
CA SER A 87 -8.02 -13.50 6.52
C SER A 87 -7.06 -12.34 6.23
N PHE A 88 -6.40 -11.77 7.24
CA PHE A 88 -5.32 -10.80 7.03
C PHE A 88 -4.13 -11.44 6.32
N GLN A 89 -3.71 -12.64 6.72
CA GLN A 89 -2.66 -13.38 6.02
C GLN A 89 -3.03 -13.60 4.55
N ALA A 90 -4.24 -14.10 4.28
CA ALA A 90 -4.69 -14.34 2.92
C ALA A 90 -4.66 -13.05 2.08
N ASN A 91 -5.15 -11.93 2.63
CA ASN A 91 -5.12 -10.63 1.95
C ASN A 91 -3.70 -10.09 1.74
N PHE A 92 -2.77 -10.35 2.68
CA PHE A 92 -1.38 -9.87 2.61
C PHE A 92 -0.58 -10.55 1.49
N PHE A 93 -0.90 -11.80 1.16
CA PHE A 93 -0.29 -12.56 0.06
C PHE A 93 -1.18 -12.65 -1.20
N ARG A 94 -2.35 -12.01 -1.21
CA ARG A 94 -3.30 -12.08 -2.32
C ARG A 94 -2.76 -11.33 -3.52
N GLU A 95 -2.65 -12.02 -4.65
CA GLU A 95 -2.46 -11.39 -5.96
C GLU A 95 -3.63 -10.46 -6.29
N ILE A 96 -3.32 -9.24 -6.67
CA ILE A 96 -4.26 -8.19 -7.00
C ILE A 96 -3.99 -7.64 -8.41
N ASP A 97 -5.08 -7.35 -9.11
CA ASP A 97 -5.07 -6.56 -10.32
C ASP A 97 -5.42 -5.10 -10.00
N PHE A 98 -4.84 -4.18 -10.75
CA PHE A 98 -5.10 -2.75 -10.62
C PHE A 98 -5.03 -2.07 -11.97
N VAL A 99 -5.77 -0.98 -12.09
CA VAL A 99 -5.70 -0.08 -13.25
C VAL A 99 -5.05 1.24 -12.83
N CYS A 100 -4.30 1.84 -13.75
CA CYS A 100 -3.66 3.13 -13.56
C CYS A 100 -4.40 4.17 -14.39
N GLU A 101 -5.09 5.10 -13.74
CA GLU A 101 -5.93 6.11 -14.37
C GLU A 101 -5.32 7.50 -14.25
N LYS A 102 -5.55 8.36 -15.26
CA LYS A 102 -5.10 9.75 -15.21
C LYS A 102 -6.08 10.60 -14.42
N THR A 103 -5.60 11.21 -13.33
CA THR A 103 -6.35 12.19 -12.55
C THR A 103 -6.13 13.62 -13.04
N SER A 104 -5.00 13.88 -13.70
CA SER A 104 -4.72 15.17 -14.34
C SER A 104 -3.84 15.01 -15.57
N LEU A 105 -3.34 16.12 -16.13
CA LEU A 105 -2.44 16.10 -17.28
C LEU A 105 -1.16 15.28 -17.02
N ILE A 106 -0.69 15.27 -15.76
CA ILE A 106 0.61 14.69 -15.38
C ILE A 106 0.51 13.69 -14.22
N SER A 107 -0.63 13.62 -13.53
CA SER A 107 -0.84 12.76 -12.37
C SER A 107 -1.70 11.56 -12.71
N MET A 108 -1.36 10.44 -12.07
CA MET A 108 -2.08 9.18 -12.19
C MET A 108 -2.36 8.60 -10.80
N GLU A 109 -3.38 7.77 -10.70
CA GLU A 109 -3.72 7.02 -9.48
C GLU A 109 -4.07 5.57 -9.83
N GLU A 110 -3.86 4.68 -8.86
CA GLU A 110 -4.17 3.26 -9.02
C GLU A 110 -5.42 2.87 -8.25
N SER A 111 -6.32 2.20 -8.95
CA SER A 111 -7.54 1.63 -8.40
C SER A 111 -7.49 0.12 -8.53
N LEU A 112 -7.84 -0.58 -7.44
CA LEU A 112 -7.89 -2.04 -7.43
C LEU A 112 -9.12 -2.51 -8.19
N VAL A 113 -8.94 -3.55 -9.00
CA VAL A 113 -10.03 -4.12 -9.80
C VAL A 113 -10.18 -5.61 -9.58
N ASP A 114 -11.40 -6.11 -9.79
CA ASP A 114 -11.67 -7.55 -9.87
C ASP A 114 -11.37 -8.13 -11.26
N GLU A 115 -11.57 -9.43 -11.43
CA GLU A 115 -11.37 -10.16 -12.71
C GLU A 115 -12.24 -9.61 -13.86
N ASN A 116 -13.28 -8.84 -13.55
CA ASN A 116 -14.20 -8.23 -14.52
C ASN A 116 -13.91 -6.72 -14.75
N ASN A 117 -12.79 -6.20 -14.24
CA ASN A 117 -12.40 -4.79 -14.25
C ASN A 117 -13.35 -3.86 -13.46
N ASN A 118 -14.09 -4.35 -12.48
CA ASN A 118 -14.85 -3.50 -11.57
C ASN A 118 -13.98 -3.09 -10.38
N GLU A 119 -14.14 -1.85 -9.93
CA GLU A 119 -13.47 -1.36 -8.72
C GLU A 119 -13.80 -2.23 -7.51
N THR A 120 -12.79 -2.63 -6.76
CA THR A 120 -12.94 -3.51 -5.60
C THR A 120 -12.22 -2.98 -4.38
N ALA A 121 -12.74 -3.35 -3.20
CA ALA A 121 -12.12 -2.96 -1.94
C ALA A 121 -10.76 -3.62 -1.78
N GLY A 122 -9.78 -2.83 -1.35
CA GLY A 122 -8.42 -3.28 -1.18
C GLY A 122 -8.15 -4.06 0.09
N THR A 123 -7.22 -3.56 0.88
CA THR A 123 -6.79 -4.23 2.11
C THR A 123 -7.79 -3.99 3.24
N GLN A 124 -8.01 -5.02 4.04
CA GLN A 124 -8.73 -4.88 5.29
C GLN A 124 -7.83 -4.11 6.27
N LEU A 125 -8.39 -3.11 6.96
CA LEU A 125 -7.67 -2.40 8.01
C LEU A 125 -7.73 -3.17 9.33
N ALA A 126 -6.64 -3.14 10.08
CA ALA A 126 -6.61 -3.56 11.47
C ALA A 126 -7.58 -2.70 12.32
N PRO A 127 -7.97 -3.14 13.54
CA PRO A 127 -8.79 -2.33 14.42
C PRO A 127 -8.22 -0.93 14.63
N LEU A 128 -8.97 0.09 14.22
CA LEU A 128 -8.57 1.49 14.29
C LEU A 128 -9.05 2.15 15.59
N HIS A 129 -8.27 3.12 16.06
CA HIS A 129 -8.53 3.91 17.24
C HIS A 129 -8.45 5.40 16.93
N ASN A 130 -9.15 6.21 17.72
CA ASN A 130 -9.01 7.66 17.64
C ASN A 130 -7.55 8.05 17.89
N GLY A 131 -7.00 8.85 16.99
CA GLY A 131 -5.58 9.25 17.00
C GLY A 131 -4.68 8.39 16.10
N ASP A 132 -5.16 7.25 15.58
CA ASP A 132 -4.40 6.49 14.60
C ASP A 132 -4.23 7.30 13.31
N ILE A 133 -3.05 7.22 12.73
CA ILE A 133 -2.69 7.90 11.47
C ILE A 133 -2.63 6.86 10.37
N LEU A 134 -3.47 7.04 9.36
CA LEU A 134 -3.47 6.26 8.14
C LEU A 134 -2.56 6.94 7.13
N ILE A 135 -1.65 6.17 6.53
CA ILE A 135 -0.79 6.63 5.45
C ILE A 135 -1.01 5.66 4.29
N THR A 136 -1.49 6.18 3.16
CA THR A 136 -1.77 5.39 1.95
C THR A 136 -0.99 5.95 0.78
N LYS A 137 -0.66 5.10 -0.20
CA LYS A 137 -0.26 5.59 -1.53
C LYS A 137 -1.51 6.15 -2.19
N ALA A 138 -1.43 7.34 -2.79
CA ALA A 138 -2.59 8.01 -3.37
C ALA A 138 -2.45 8.26 -4.87
N SER A 139 -1.31 8.82 -5.29
CA SER A 139 -1.08 9.14 -6.71
C SER A 139 0.40 9.09 -7.03
N HIS A 140 0.74 9.21 -8.31
CA HIS A 140 2.13 9.34 -8.73
C HIS A 140 2.30 10.27 -9.95
N ILE A 141 3.51 10.85 -10.06
CA ILE A 141 3.92 11.76 -11.13
C ILE A 141 5.38 11.46 -11.46
N TYR A 142 5.68 11.12 -12.73
CA TYR A 142 7.06 10.98 -13.24
C TYR A 142 8.02 10.11 -12.41
N GLY A 143 7.53 9.03 -11.81
CA GLY A 143 8.32 8.16 -10.94
C GLY A 143 8.28 8.52 -9.46
N TRP A 144 7.61 9.61 -9.08
CA TRP A 144 7.41 10.01 -7.69
C TRP A 144 6.02 9.60 -7.21
N ARG A 145 5.94 8.84 -6.12
CA ARG A 145 4.67 8.45 -5.50
C ARG A 145 4.32 9.38 -4.34
N ASN A 146 3.14 9.96 -4.39
CA ASN A 146 2.57 10.77 -3.32
C ASN A 146 1.75 9.89 -2.38
N GLY A 147 1.90 10.13 -1.09
CA GLY A 147 1.04 9.54 -0.07
C GLY A 147 -0.11 10.48 0.29
N HIS A 148 -1.22 9.90 0.72
CA HIS A 148 -2.26 10.60 1.45
C HIS A 148 -2.18 10.23 2.92
N SER A 149 -2.57 11.16 3.78
CA SER A 149 -2.60 10.92 5.21
C SER A 149 -3.94 11.30 5.79
N ALA A 150 -4.41 10.51 6.75
CA ALA A 150 -5.61 10.81 7.48
C ALA A 150 -5.41 10.47 8.96
N ILE A 151 -6.03 11.24 9.84
CA ILE A 151 -6.13 10.90 11.26
C ILE A 151 -7.53 10.43 11.58
N VAL A 152 -7.64 9.31 12.29
CA VAL A 152 -8.92 8.79 12.76
C VAL A 152 -9.40 9.65 13.93
N VAL A 153 -10.57 10.28 13.77
CA VAL A 153 -11.16 11.14 14.82
C VAL A 153 -12.35 10.50 15.52
N ASP A 154 -12.99 9.54 14.87
CA ASP A 154 -14.11 8.78 15.42
C ASP A 154 -14.14 7.38 14.80
N ALA A 155 -13.38 6.46 15.38
CA ALA A 155 -13.24 5.08 14.93
C ALA A 155 -14.56 4.30 14.99
N ALA A 156 -15.41 4.59 15.98
CA ALA A 156 -16.70 3.91 16.14
C ALA A 156 -17.66 4.18 14.97
N ASN A 157 -17.56 5.37 14.37
CA ASN A 157 -18.36 5.76 13.21
C ASN A 157 -17.53 5.81 11.91
N GLY A 158 -16.28 5.34 11.92
CA GLY A 158 -15.40 5.32 10.75
C GLY A 158 -15.05 6.71 10.19
N LYS A 159 -14.94 7.74 11.03
CA LYS A 159 -14.62 9.11 10.57
C LYS A 159 -13.14 9.44 10.70
N THR A 160 -12.64 10.07 9.65
CA THR A 160 -11.27 10.57 9.52
C THR A 160 -11.29 12.08 9.28
N LEU A 161 -10.19 12.74 9.64
CA LEU A 161 -9.81 14.04 9.08
C LEU A 161 -8.63 13.81 8.15
N GLU A 162 -8.75 14.28 6.91
CA GLU A 162 -7.81 13.99 5.85
C GLU A 162 -6.92 15.19 5.57
N SER A 163 -5.66 14.94 5.20
CA SER A 163 -4.79 15.99 4.68
C SER A 163 -5.35 16.52 3.37
N VAL A 164 -5.64 17.81 3.30
CA VAL A 164 -6.06 18.45 2.05
C VAL A 164 -4.82 18.74 1.21
N LEU A 165 -4.85 18.30 -0.06
CA LEU A 165 -3.87 18.63 -1.09
C LEU A 165 -4.19 19.99 -1.75
#